data_AF-A0A5A5RAY7-F1
#
_entry.id   AF-A0A5A5RAY7-F1
#
_cell.length_a   1.000
_cell.length_b   1.000
_cell.length_c   1.000
_cell.angle_alpha   90.00
_cell.angle_beta   90.00
_cell.angle_gamma   90.00
#
_symmetry.space_group_name_H-M   'P 1'
#
loop_
_entity.id
_entity.type
_entity.pdbx_description
1 polymer ?
#
loop_
_entity_poly.entity_id
_entity_poly.type
_entity_poly.pdbx_seq_one_letter_code
_entity_poly.pdbx_strand_id
1 'polypeptide(L)'
;MLLNLIQKGLYLSSLFAVSLFLPIKAVGQITGITFNQANFDLDSDITTNSNWGQTDLSFIGSSDFQYFNLVVNGNWLIQDDPLLSIEGSGISQTLTFNFDLGNTIGNDVSSLDYIASLTSTPLGMQPSGTPLTSSVGDVDIITGGCLSGIAPLPLTVPQPIIGGTPVNWAYHPGMVNQDVGKNECAPGAFSNSLKWLDIENKIPETLKSIEGLKQILMTTPDGTAVPAWSKKRDALKDYVTTKYFGPGDGLFIMNDANIIDQIIAEIKHGEDVEIWGEGHAAVLTCVIKFADGRAQLCITHDTKQGMPGGTITEKAIYNPITGQFDTAATFMPVGSTIRGFISESKIPEPSTVTGLLGLGILGAGATLKRKVKRSHSTEK
;
A
#
# COMPACT_ATOMS: atom_id res chain seq x y z
N MET A 1 84.04 -21.02 10.81
CA MET A 1 83.78 -22.48 10.79
C MET A 1 82.27 -22.65 10.92
N LEU A 2 81.54 -22.42 9.81
CA LEU A 2 80.80 -23.41 9.02
C LEU A 2 79.78 -24.28 9.80
N LEU A 3 78.53 -24.22 9.29
CA LEU A 3 77.39 -25.14 9.34
C LEU A 3 76.52 -25.17 10.61
N ASN A 4 75.28 -24.65 10.55
CA ASN A 4 74.02 -25.23 10.03
C ASN A 4 73.31 -26.13 11.07
N LEU A 5 72.06 -25.79 11.45
CA LEU A 5 70.85 -26.60 11.20
C LEU A 5 69.59 -26.04 11.92
N ILE A 6 68.54 -25.82 11.12
CA ILE A 6 67.10 -25.97 11.41
C ILE A 6 66.41 -24.90 12.31
N GLN A 7 65.87 -23.87 11.63
CA GLN A 7 64.66 -23.16 12.02
C GLN A 7 63.44 -24.08 11.78
N LYS A 8 62.76 -24.52 12.85
CA LYS A 8 61.42 -25.10 12.76
C LYS A 8 60.39 -23.97 12.88
N GLY A 9 59.67 -23.72 11.80
CA GLY A 9 58.52 -22.83 11.77
C GLY A 9 57.36 -23.42 12.57
N LEU A 10 56.88 -22.66 13.55
CA LEU A 10 55.51 -22.77 14.06
C LEU A 10 54.70 -21.69 13.31
N TYR A 11 54.04 -22.07 12.23
CA TYR A 11 52.94 -21.27 11.68
C TYR A 11 51.72 -21.56 12.54
N LEU A 12 51.41 -20.65 13.46
CA LEU A 12 50.12 -20.61 14.13
C LEU A 12 49.10 -20.11 13.10
N SER A 13 48.44 -21.03 12.40
CA SER A 13 47.29 -20.69 11.57
C SER A 13 46.13 -20.30 12.49
N SER A 14 45.93 -19.00 12.68
CA SER A 14 44.71 -18.45 13.26
C SER A 14 43.53 -18.78 12.34
N LEU A 15 42.80 -19.86 12.64
CA LEU A 15 41.46 -20.06 12.10
C LEU A 15 40.59 -18.92 12.62
N PHE A 16 40.34 -17.91 11.77
CA PHE A 16 39.19 -17.05 11.93
C PHE A 16 37.95 -17.93 11.69
N ALA A 17 37.34 -18.41 12.77
CA ALA A 17 36.00 -18.93 12.72
C ALA A 17 35.07 -17.73 12.43
N VAL A 18 34.83 -17.48 11.14
CA VAL A 18 33.68 -16.67 10.73
C VAL A 18 32.45 -17.46 11.16
N SER A 19 31.92 -17.12 12.34
CA SER A 19 30.60 -17.57 12.75
C SER A 19 29.62 -17.06 11.71
N LEU A 20 29.24 -17.93 10.78
CA LEU A 20 28.05 -17.77 9.95
C LEU A 20 26.86 -17.77 10.92
N PHE A 21 26.57 -16.62 11.51
CA PHE A 21 25.26 -16.37 12.08
C PHE A 21 24.29 -16.43 10.90
N LEU A 22 23.67 -17.60 10.70
CA LEU A 22 22.46 -17.67 9.91
C LEU A 22 21.50 -16.65 10.55
N PRO A 23 20.96 -15.68 9.79
CA PRO A 23 20.01 -14.74 10.35
C PRO A 23 18.87 -15.56 10.94
N ILE A 24 18.66 -15.44 12.25
CA ILE A 24 17.50 -16.03 12.92
C ILE A 24 16.30 -15.39 12.24
N LYS A 25 15.48 -16.18 11.55
CA LYS A 25 14.22 -15.70 10.98
C LYS A 25 13.40 -15.12 12.12
N ALA A 26 13.09 -13.82 12.06
CA ALA A 26 12.21 -13.21 13.03
C ALA A 26 10.81 -13.85 12.87
N VAL A 27 10.34 -14.52 13.92
CA VAL A 27 8.98 -15.05 13.98
C VAL A 27 8.07 -13.89 14.33
N GLY A 28 6.97 -13.74 13.59
CA GLY A 28 6.00 -12.69 13.88
C GLY A 28 5.36 -12.93 15.24
N GLN A 29 5.08 -11.86 15.96
CA GLN A 29 4.47 -11.93 17.29
C GLN A 29 3.46 -10.80 17.45
N ILE A 30 2.26 -11.11 17.95
CA ILE A 30 1.29 -10.10 18.37
C ILE A 30 1.85 -9.39 19.62
N THR A 31 1.97 -8.07 19.55
CA THR A 31 2.41 -7.21 20.66
C THR A 31 1.27 -6.42 21.28
N GLY A 32 0.14 -6.29 20.58
CA GLY A 32 -1.06 -5.64 21.09
C GLY A 32 -2.26 -5.86 20.17
N ILE A 33 -3.45 -5.81 20.77
CA ILE A 33 -4.71 -5.80 20.05
C ILE A 33 -5.67 -4.90 20.82
N THR A 34 -6.32 -3.97 20.12
CA THR A 34 -7.36 -3.08 20.66
C THR A 34 -8.68 -3.33 19.95
N PHE A 35 -9.78 -2.93 20.58
CA PHE A 35 -11.12 -3.04 20.00
C PHE A 35 -11.88 -1.75 20.24
N ASN A 36 -12.48 -1.23 19.19
CA ASN A 36 -13.30 -0.02 19.22
C ASN A 36 -14.62 -0.26 18.48
N GLN A 37 -15.69 0.38 18.93
CA GLN A 37 -16.93 0.54 18.20
C GLN A 37 -16.87 1.84 17.40
N ALA A 38 -17.19 1.78 16.11
CA ALA A 38 -17.12 2.95 15.26
C ALA A 38 -18.38 3.81 15.38
N ASN A 39 -18.18 5.12 15.48
CA ASN A 39 -19.18 6.16 15.34
C ASN A 39 -18.93 6.87 14.01
N PHE A 40 -19.93 6.91 13.12
CA PHE A 40 -19.78 7.54 11.81
C PHE A 40 -20.42 8.92 11.79
N ASP A 41 -19.65 9.92 11.36
CA ASP A 41 -20.12 11.24 10.91
C ASP A 41 -19.80 11.36 9.43
N LEU A 42 -20.80 11.07 8.59
CA LEU A 42 -20.74 11.20 7.13
C LEU A 42 -21.57 12.41 6.66
N ASP A 43 -21.38 13.55 7.33
CA ASP A 43 -22.19 14.77 7.22
C ASP A 43 -23.64 14.60 7.68
N SER A 44 -24.59 14.44 6.75
CA SER A 44 -26.02 14.36 7.10
C SER A 44 -26.38 13.01 7.73
N ASP A 45 -25.51 12.01 7.60
CA ASP A 45 -25.72 10.66 8.08
C ASP A 45 -24.78 10.38 9.25
N ILE A 46 -25.28 10.64 10.46
CA ILE A 46 -24.59 10.34 11.70
C ILE A 46 -25.11 9.02 12.25
N THR A 47 -24.21 8.08 12.50
CA THR A 47 -24.50 6.78 13.12
C THR A 47 -23.65 6.62 14.38
N THR A 48 -24.27 6.77 15.55
CA THR A 48 -23.61 6.48 16.83
C THR A 48 -23.81 5.01 17.22
N ASN A 49 -22.83 4.44 17.92
CA ASN A 49 -22.78 3.06 18.37
C ASN A 49 -23.15 2.11 17.22
N SER A 50 -22.41 2.19 16.11
CA SER A 50 -22.69 1.39 14.93
C SER A 50 -22.49 -0.11 15.22
N ASN A 51 -22.80 -0.95 14.24
CA ASN A 51 -22.46 -2.37 14.30
C ASN A 51 -21.04 -2.68 13.77
N TRP A 52 -20.22 -1.67 13.53
CA TRP A 52 -18.85 -1.83 13.08
C TRP A 52 -17.89 -1.87 14.28
N GLY A 53 -17.15 -2.97 14.36
CA GLY A 53 -15.97 -3.09 15.21
C GLY A 53 -14.72 -2.77 14.41
N GLN A 54 -13.81 -2.04 15.02
CA GLN A 54 -12.46 -1.82 14.53
C GLN A 54 -11.48 -2.48 15.49
N THR A 55 -10.49 -3.20 14.97
CA THR A 55 -9.37 -3.69 15.76
C THR A 55 -8.05 -3.23 15.17
N ASP A 56 -7.17 -2.70 16.02
CA ASP A 56 -5.80 -2.38 15.64
C ASP A 56 -4.89 -3.50 16.16
N LEU A 57 -4.30 -4.25 15.22
CA LEU A 57 -3.36 -5.32 15.52
C LEU A 57 -1.94 -4.77 15.47
N SER A 58 -1.29 -4.67 16.63
CA SER A 58 0.15 -4.41 16.73
C SER A 58 0.92 -5.74 16.72
N PHE A 59 1.91 -5.85 15.84
CA PHE A 59 2.75 -7.04 15.74
C PHE A 59 4.18 -6.74 15.28
N ILE A 60 5.11 -7.63 15.62
CA ILE A 60 6.47 -7.63 15.05
C ILE A 60 6.44 -8.31 13.70
N GLY A 61 6.97 -7.64 12.67
CA GLY A 61 7.03 -8.19 11.31
C GLY A 61 7.90 -9.45 11.20
N SER A 62 7.49 -10.39 10.36
CA SER A 62 8.27 -11.57 9.98
C SER A 62 8.77 -11.49 8.53
N SER A 63 9.81 -12.26 8.21
CA SER A 63 10.31 -12.41 6.83
C SER A 63 9.40 -13.27 5.96
N ASP A 64 8.64 -14.18 6.58
CA ASP A 64 7.64 -15.03 5.92
C ASP A 64 6.24 -14.51 6.27
N PHE A 65 5.23 -14.83 5.45
CA PHE A 65 3.85 -14.53 5.80
C PHE A 65 3.47 -15.15 7.14
N GLN A 66 2.72 -14.40 7.93
CA GLN A 66 2.01 -14.91 9.08
C GLN A 66 0.51 -14.72 8.83
N TYR A 67 -0.29 -15.62 9.36
CA TYR A 67 -1.73 -15.66 9.16
C TYR A 67 -2.42 -15.26 10.45
N PHE A 68 -3.05 -14.10 10.41
CA PHE A 68 -3.82 -13.56 11.52
C PHE A 68 -5.21 -14.17 11.56
N ASN A 69 -5.60 -14.55 12.77
CA ASN A 69 -6.87 -15.15 13.04
C ASN A 69 -7.51 -14.48 14.25
N LEU A 70 -8.75 -14.04 14.10
CA LEU A 70 -9.51 -13.40 15.17
C LEU A 70 -10.91 -14.00 15.27
N VAL A 71 -11.20 -14.50 16.46
CA VAL A 71 -12.53 -14.89 16.91
C VAL A 71 -13.06 -13.82 17.83
N VAL A 72 -14.28 -13.36 17.62
CA VAL A 72 -15.00 -12.45 18.54
C VAL A 72 -16.35 -13.06 18.87
N ASN A 73 -16.65 -13.18 20.17
CA ASN A 73 -17.91 -13.73 20.70
C ASN A 73 -18.27 -15.09 20.07
N GLY A 74 -17.25 -15.91 19.80
CA GLY A 74 -17.38 -17.24 19.19
C GLY A 74 -17.41 -17.26 17.66
N ASN A 75 -17.48 -16.11 16.98
CA ASN A 75 -17.48 -16.02 15.51
C ASN A 75 -16.07 -15.77 14.96
N TRP A 76 -15.64 -16.54 13.96
CA TRP A 76 -14.34 -16.36 13.31
C TRP A 76 -14.41 -15.25 12.25
N LEU A 77 -14.12 -14.02 12.67
CA LEU A 77 -14.31 -12.82 11.87
C LEU A 77 -13.12 -12.48 10.98
N ILE A 78 -11.91 -12.88 11.37
CA ILE A 78 -10.71 -12.80 10.52
C ILE A 78 -10.13 -14.20 10.43
N GLN A 79 -10.14 -14.77 9.23
CA GLN A 79 -9.79 -16.16 8.92
C GLN A 79 -8.57 -16.18 8.01
N ASP A 80 -7.45 -16.67 8.54
CA ASP A 80 -6.18 -16.86 7.83
C ASP A 80 -5.78 -15.68 6.96
N ASP A 81 -5.88 -14.49 7.52
CA ASP A 81 -5.54 -13.26 6.82
C ASP A 81 -4.01 -13.10 6.77
N PRO A 82 -3.38 -13.12 5.58
CA PRO A 82 -1.94 -13.00 5.46
C PRO A 82 -1.47 -11.57 5.74
N LEU A 83 -0.56 -11.45 6.72
CA LEU A 83 0.06 -10.19 7.08
C LEU A 83 1.36 -9.97 6.29
N LEU A 84 1.44 -8.82 5.60
CA LEU A 84 2.71 -8.29 5.10
C LEU A 84 3.40 -7.49 6.22
N SER A 85 4.69 -7.72 6.38
CA SER A 85 5.55 -6.89 7.22
C SER A 85 5.93 -5.61 6.47
N ILE A 86 4.98 -4.70 6.28
CA ILE A 86 5.15 -3.47 5.49
C ILE A 86 6.27 -2.58 6.01
N GLU A 87 6.49 -2.54 7.33
CA GLU A 87 7.61 -1.80 7.93
C GLU A 87 8.92 -2.60 7.98
N GLY A 88 8.90 -3.86 7.54
CA GLY A 88 10.05 -4.77 7.54
C GLY A 88 10.03 -5.83 8.65
N SER A 89 10.90 -6.83 8.48
CA SER A 89 11.04 -7.92 9.45
C SER A 89 11.72 -7.46 10.73
N GLY A 90 11.20 -7.86 11.88
CA GLY A 90 11.69 -7.46 13.21
C GLY A 90 11.22 -6.08 13.66
N ILE A 91 10.43 -5.37 12.85
CA ILE A 91 9.93 -4.03 13.15
C ILE A 91 8.46 -4.12 13.58
N SER A 92 8.12 -3.39 14.65
CA SER A 92 6.74 -3.29 15.13
C SER A 92 5.92 -2.45 14.16
N GLN A 93 4.71 -2.91 13.86
CA GLN A 93 3.76 -2.21 12.99
C GLN A 93 2.33 -2.48 13.44
N THR A 94 1.41 -1.66 12.94
CA THR A 94 -0.01 -1.77 13.24
C THR A 94 -0.82 -1.83 11.96
N LEU A 95 -1.76 -2.77 11.89
CA LEU A 95 -2.75 -2.87 10.82
C LEU A 95 -4.15 -2.88 11.43
N THR A 96 -5.07 -2.18 10.78
CA THR A 96 -6.45 -2.02 11.23
C THR A 96 -7.38 -2.93 10.43
N PHE A 97 -8.36 -3.52 11.12
CA PHE A 97 -9.36 -4.41 10.54
C PHE A 97 -10.75 -4.02 11.00
N ASN A 98 -11.72 -4.05 10.09
CA ASN A 98 -13.12 -3.86 10.40
C ASN A 98 -13.86 -5.20 10.42
N PHE A 99 -14.81 -5.34 11.34
CA PHE A 99 -15.60 -6.56 11.52
C PHE A 99 -17.00 -6.24 12.06
N ASP A 100 -17.93 -7.19 11.93
CA ASP A 100 -19.27 -7.07 12.52
C ASP A 100 -19.21 -7.32 14.03
N LEU A 101 -19.60 -6.32 14.83
CA LEU A 101 -19.70 -6.46 16.29
C LEU A 101 -20.87 -7.36 16.73
N GLY A 102 -21.84 -7.61 15.83
CA GLY A 102 -23.02 -8.42 16.11
C GLY A 102 -24.05 -7.75 17.01
N ASN A 103 -23.95 -6.43 17.22
CA ASN A 103 -24.92 -5.62 17.94
C ASN A 103 -25.92 -4.94 17.00
N THR A 104 -27.00 -4.41 17.58
CA THR A 104 -27.89 -3.48 16.88
C THR A 104 -27.34 -2.05 16.99
N ILE A 105 -27.39 -1.30 15.89
CA ILE A 105 -27.01 0.11 15.84
C ILE A 105 -27.71 0.90 16.96
N GLY A 106 -26.96 1.78 17.64
CA GLY A 106 -27.41 2.57 18.78
C GLY A 106 -27.10 1.92 20.13
N ASN A 107 -26.81 0.61 20.16
CA ASN A 107 -26.41 -0.08 21.39
C ASN A 107 -24.89 -0.02 21.56
N ASP A 108 -24.47 0.59 22.66
CA ASP A 108 -23.09 0.60 23.12
C ASP A 108 -22.62 -0.81 23.47
N VAL A 109 -21.46 -1.20 22.94
CA VAL A 109 -20.77 -2.45 23.26
C VAL A 109 -19.53 -2.07 24.07
N SER A 110 -19.57 -2.29 25.38
CA SER A 110 -18.47 -1.91 26.28
C SER A 110 -17.39 -2.99 26.47
N SER A 111 -17.67 -4.23 26.08
CA SER A 111 -16.72 -5.34 26.15
C SER A 111 -17.06 -6.46 25.17
N LEU A 112 -16.06 -7.25 24.81
CA LEU A 112 -16.20 -8.46 24.00
C LEU A 112 -15.24 -9.55 24.45
N ASP A 113 -15.57 -10.81 24.11
CA ASP A 113 -14.68 -11.94 24.27
C ASP A 113 -13.98 -12.25 22.95
N TYR A 114 -12.68 -12.55 22.98
CA TYR A 114 -11.92 -12.85 21.78
C TYR A 114 -10.88 -13.96 21.94
N ILE A 115 -10.52 -14.58 20.81
CA ILE A 115 -9.33 -15.42 20.66
C ILE A 115 -8.57 -14.90 19.45
N ALA A 116 -7.34 -14.44 19.66
CA ALA A 116 -6.45 -14.00 18.59
C ALA A 116 -5.27 -14.96 18.45
N SER A 117 -4.85 -15.23 17.22
CA SER A 117 -3.62 -15.99 16.97
C SER A 117 -2.92 -15.53 15.71
N LEU A 118 -1.60 -15.69 15.71
CA LEU A 118 -0.74 -15.43 14.56
C LEU A 118 0.04 -16.71 14.29
N THR A 119 -0.12 -17.25 13.08
CA THR A 119 0.36 -18.59 12.74
C THR A 119 1.20 -18.57 11.46
N SER A 120 2.11 -19.52 11.31
CA SER A 120 2.99 -19.61 10.12
C SER A 120 2.34 -20.34 8.93
N THR A 121 1.17 -20.94 9.14
CA THR A 121 0.38 -21.65 8.13
C THR A 121 -1.11 -21.40 8.38
N PRO A 122 -1.95 -21.33 7.34
CA PRO A 122 -3.41 -21.22 7.51
C PRO A 122 -3.99 -22.33 8.40
N LEU A 123 -5.05 -22.00 9.13
CA LEU A 123 -5.78 -22.91 10.00
C LEU A 123 -6.95 -23.55 9.24
N GLY A 124 -7.07 -24.88 9.30
CA GLY A 124 -8.24 -25.57 8.75
C GLY A 124 -9.52 -25.40 9.58
N MET A 125 -9.43 -24.79 10.76
CA MET A 125 -10.54 -24.58 11.69
C MET A 125 -10.25 -23.41 12.63
N GLN A 126 -11.32 -22.87 13.21
CA GLN A 126 -11.26 -21.73 14.11
C GLN A 126 -10.28 -21.98 15.28
N PRO A 127 -9.46 -20.98 15.68
CA PRO A 127 -8.63 -21.09 16.87
C PRO A 127 -9.47 -21.47 18.11
N SER A 128 -9.04 -22.53 18.79
CA SER A 128 -9.64 -22.98 20.04
C SER A 128 -8.85 -22.50 21.26
N GLY A 129 -9.53 -22.22 22.36
CA GLY A 129 -8.90 -21.81 23.61
C GLY A 129 -9.92 -21.18 24.56
N THR A 130 -9.46 -20.76 25.74
CA THR A 130 -10.25 -19.90 26.62
C THR A 130 -10.22 -18.48 26.07
N PRO A 131 -11.38 -17.87 25.74
CA PRO A 131 -11.42 -16.49 25.30
C PRO A 131 -10.86 -15.53 26.36
N LEU A 132 -10.27 -14.45 25.89
CA LEU A 132 -9.91 -13.29 26.70
C LEU A 132 -11.03 -12.26 26.57
N THR A 133 -11.30 -11.51 27.63
CA THR A 133 -12.24 -10.38 27.58
C THR A 133 -11.47 -9.07 27.41
N SER A 134 -11.90 -8.21 26.50
CA SER A 134 -11.37 -6.85 26.33
C SER A 134 -12.48 -5.82 26.53
N SER A 135 -12.12 -4.65 27.04
CA SER A 135 -12.96 -3.46 26.87
C SER A 135 -13.01 -3.08 25.39
N VAL A 136 -14.13 -2.53 24.97
CA VAL A 136 -14.34 -1.93 23.66
C VAL A 136 -14.43 -0.43 23.86
N GLY A 137 -13.56 0.33 23.19
CA GLY A 137 -13.59 1.79 23.19
C GLY A 137 -14.48 2.34 22.08
N ASP A 138 -14.45 3.66 21.91
CA ASP A 138 -15.10 4.35 20.79
C ASP A 138 -14.05 4.88 19.82
N VAL A 139 -14.36 4.83 18.52
CA VAL A 139 -13.60 5.53 17.49
C VAL A 139 -14.53 6.36 16.61
N ASP A 140 -14.18 7.62 16.39
CA ASP A 140 -14.91 8.47 15.44
C ASP A 140 -14.34 8.28 14.04
N ILE A 141 -15.22 7.95 13.11
CA ILE A 141 -14.96 7.95 11.68
C ILE A 141 -15.65 9.17 11.10
N ILE A 142 -14.85 10.06 10.51
CA ILE A 142 -15.33 11.31 9.95
C ILE A 142 -14.80 11.48 8.54
N THR A 143 -15.75 11.63 7.62
CA THR A 143 -15.50 12.26 6.33
C THR A 143 -16.62 13.25 6.08
N GLY A 144 -16.36 14.31 5.32
CA GLY A 144 -17.51 14.94 4.68
C GLY A 144 -17.93 14.09 3.47
N GLY A 145 -19.16 14.28 3.07
CA GLY A 145 -19.79 13.57 1.97
C GLY A 145 -19.07 13.79 0.65
N CYS A 146 -19.32 12.83 -0.23
CA CYS A 146 -19.08 12.94 -1.65
C CYS A 146 -19.66 14.26 -2.20
N LEU A 147 -19.06 14.76 -3.28
CA LEU A 147 -19.52 15.90 -4.10
C LEU A 147 -20.96 16.34 -3.84
N SER A 148 -21.16 17.60 -3.44
CA SER A 148 -22.47 18.22 -3.20
C SER A 148 -23.59 17.63 -4.07
N GLY A 149 -24.51 16.89 -3.44
CA GLY A 149 -25.66 16.24 -4.09
C GLY A 149 -25.57 14.73 -4.29
N ILE A 150 -24.47 14.07 -3.92
CA ILE A 150 -24.37 12.60 -3.88
C ILE A 150 -24.46 12.15 -2.42
N ALA A 151 -25.48 11.36 -2.08
CA ALA A 151 -25.60 10.76 -0.76
C ALA A 151 -24.34 9.94 -0.41
N PRO A 152 -23.88 9.93 0.85
CA PRO A 152 -22.79 9.07 1.24
C PRO A 152 -23.13 7.60 0.94
N LEU A 153 -22.10 6.80 0.68
CA LEU A 153 -22.32 5.36 0.46
C LEU A 153 -23.00 4.76 1.70
N PRO A 154 -24.05 3.94 1.53
CA PRO A 154 -24.73 3.35 2.66
C PRO A 154 -23.74 2.48 3.44
N LEU A 155 -23.72 2.66 4.76
CA LEU A 155 -22.96 1.79 5.65
C LEU A 155 -23.55 0.38 5.57
N THR A 156 -22.74 -0.57 5.10
CA THR A 156 -23.08 -1.99 5.09
C THR A 156 -22.45 -2.68 6.29
N VAL A 157 -23.01 -3.82 6.71
CA VAL A 157 -22.42 -4.60 7.81
C VAL A 157 -21.10 -5.21 7.31
N PRO A 158 -19.96 -5.04 8.03
CA PRO A 158 -18.70 -5.65 7.63
C PRO A 158 -18.85 -7.17 7.50
N GLN A 159 -18.29 -7.74 6.44
CA GLN A 159 -18.23 -9.18 6.27
C GLN A 159 -16.93 -9.74 6.87
N PRO A 160 -16.92 -11.01 7.32
CA PRO A 160 -15.70 -11.66 7.77
C PRO A 160 -14.60 -11.58 6.72
N ILE A 161 -13.38 -11.27 7.16
CA ILE A 161 -12.20 -11.28 6.30
C ILE A 161 -11.74 -12.72 6.18
N ILE A 162 -11.90 -13.29 4.98
CA ILE A 162 -11.41 -14.63 4.65
C ILE A 162 -10.22 -14.47 3.71
N GLY A 163 -9.03 -14.71 4.26
CA GLY A 163 -7.77 -14.66 3.54
C GLY A 163 -7.67 -15.71 2.44
N GLY A 164 -6.55 -15.68 1.72
CA GLY A 164 -6.27 -16.61 0.64
C GLY A 164 -4.78 -16.93 0.57
N THR A 165 -4.43 -17.91 -0.26
CA THR A 165 -3.02 -18.25 -0.50
C THR A 165 -2.36 -17.12 -1.31
N PRO A 166 -1.35 -16.40 -0.77
CA PRO A 166 -0.64 -15.38 -1.52
C PRO A 166 0.10 -15.96 -2.73
N VAL A 167 -0.07 -15.35 -3.91
CA VAL A 167 0.64 -15.75 -5.15
C VAL A 167 1.48 -14.64 -5.74
N ASN A 168 1.20 -13.38 -5.40
CA ASN A 168 1.98 -12.21 -5.79
C ASN A 168 1.70 -11.08 -4.80
N TRP A 169 2.68 -10.22 -4.52
CA TRP A 169 2.51 -9.12 -3.58
C TRP A 169 3.54 -8.02 -3.81
N ALA A 170 3.25 -6.83 -3.30
CA ALA A 170 4.16 -5.70 -3.21
C ALA A 170 3.71 -4.74 -2.10
N TYR A 171 4.62 -3.90 -1.63
CA TYR A 171 4.33 -2.90 -0.59
C TYR A 171 5.33 -1.75 -0.62
N HIS A 172 4.93 -0.64 0.00
CA HIS A 172 5.73 0.55 0.23
C HIS A 172 6.16 0.63 1.70
N PRO A 173 7.42 0.31 2.04
CA PRO A 173 7.90 0.55 3.40
C PRO A 173 7.95 2.05 3.70
N GLY A 174 7.56 2.44 4.92
CA GLY A 174 7.59 3.82 5.39
C GLY A 174 6.68 4.76 4.60
N MET A 175 5.54 4.26 4.10
CA MET A 175 4.54 5.11 3.44
C MET A 175 4.11 6.24 4.37
N VAL A 176 4.04 7.45 3.84
CA VAL A 176 3.63 8.62 4.60
C VAL A 176 2.14 8.55 4.86
N ASN A 177 1.73 8.90 6.08
CA ASN A 177 0.33 9.20 6.39
C ASN A 177 0.26 10.47 7.23
N GLN A 178 -0.79 11.26 7.05
CA GLN A 178 -0.95 12.55 7.70
C GLN A 178 -2.43 12.85 7.91
N ASP A 179 -2.75 13.57 8.98
CA ASP A 179 -4.08 14.11 9.20
C ASP A 179 -4.43 15.09 8.06
N VAL A 180 -5.70 15.09 7.64
CA VAL A 180 -6.20 15.95 6.55
C VAL A 180 -7.39 16.79 7.04
N GLY A 181 -7.69 17.87 6.34
CA GLY A 181 -8.93 18.61 6.58
C GLY A 181 -10.17 17.81 6.16
N LYS A 182 -11.34 18.25 6.58
CA LYS A 182 -12.60 17.62 6.15
C LYS A 182 -12.73 17.71 4.63
N ASN A 183 -13.07 16.58 3.97
CA ASN A 183 -13.17 16.46 2.51
C ASN A 183 -11.86 16.55 1.72
N GLU A 184 -10.73 16.30 2.37
CA GLU A 184 -9.40 16.40 1.77
C GLU A 184 -8.76 15.04 1.46
N CYS A 185 -9.58 13.98 1.29
CA CYS A 185 -9.08 12.63 0.97
C CYS A 185 -8.17 12.59 -0.26
N ALA A 186 -8.58 13.21 -1.37
CA ALA A 186 -7.80 13.26 -2.61
C ALA A 186 -6.47 14.03 -2.50
N PRO A 187 -6.44 15.30 -2.05
CA PRO A 187 -5.16 15.98 -1.83
C PRO A 187 -4.31 15.30 -0.75
N GLY A 188 -4.92 14.67 0.26
CA GLY A 188 -4.26 13.84 1.26
C GLY A 188 -3.53 12.64 0.66
N ALA A 189 -4.24 11.83 -0.13
CA ALA A 189 -3.69 10.66 -0.80
C ALA A 189 -2.51 11.04 -1.70
N PHE A 190 -2.71 12.02 -2.58
CA PHE A 190 -1.65 12.51 -3.46
C PHE A 190 -0.46 13.11 -2.68
N SER A 191 -0.72 13.79 -1.57
CA SER A 191 0.35 14.33 -0.74
C SER A 191 1.18 13.23 -0.08
N ASN A 192 0.53 12.17 0.41
CA ASN A 192 1.21 11.00 0.99
C ASN A 192 2.13 10.33 -0.05
N SER A 193 1.58 10.03 -1.24
CA SER A 193 2.30 9.47 -2.38
C SER A 193 3.50 10.30 -2.81
N LEU A 194 3.28 11.59 -3.11
CA LEU A 194 4.35 12.49 -3.56
C LEU A 194 5.43 12.69 -2.50
N LYS A 195 5.07 12.77 -1.20
CA LYS A 195 6.05 12.85 -0.11
C LYS A 195 6.88 11.57 0.02
N TRP A 196 6.27 10.41 -0.20
CA TRP A 196 7.00 9.13 -0.22
C TRP A 196 7.97 9.05 -1.40
N LEU A 197 7.56 9.51 -2.59
CA LEU A 197 8.44 9.59 -3.77
C LEU A 197 9.57 10.64 -3.64
N ASP A 198 9.34 11.70 -2.85
CA ASP A 198 10.21 12.87 -2.77
C ASP A 198 11.55 12.65 -2.05
N ILE A 199 11.89 11.43 -1.63
CA ILE A 199 13.21 11.12 -1.07
C ILE A 199 14.35 11.53 -2.05
N GLU A 200 14.06 11.65 -3.37
CA GLU A 200 15.04 12.02 -4.40
C GLU A 200 14.59 13.14 -5.38
N ASN A 201 13.28 13.42 -5.51
CA ASN A 201 12.74 14.22 -6.63
C ASN A 201 12.67 15.74 -6.41
N LYS A 202 12.95 16.24 -5.19
CA LYS A 202 12.90 17.67 -4.85
C LYS A 202 11.61 18.35 -5.35
N ILE A 203 10.49 17.63 -5.27
CA ILE A 203 9.18 18.13 -5.64
C ILE A 203 8.89 19.35 -4.75
N PRO A 204 8.60 20.54 -5.32
CA PRO A 204 8.32 21.73 -4.55
C PRO A 204 7.20 21.50 -3.53
N GLU A 205 7.34 22.03 -2.31
CA GLU A 205 6.29 21.93 -1.28
C GLU A 205 4.93 22.44 -1.77
N THR A 206 4.91 23.44 -2.65
CA THR A 206 3.71 23.98 -3.27
C THR A 206 3.01 23.00 -4.22
N LEU A 207 3.65 21.89 -4.59
CA LEU A 207 3.12 20.87 -5.49
C LEU A 207 2.86 19.52 -4.81
N LYS A 208 3.35 19.29 -3.58
CA LYS A 208 3.16 18.02 -2.85
C LYS A 208 2.50 18.17 -1.48
N SER A 209 2.38 19.39 -0.93
CA SER A 209 1.61 19.62 0.29
C SER A 209 0.10 19.53 0.00
N ILE A 210 -0.68 19.18 1.02
CA ILE A 210 -2.16 19.17 0.93
C ILE A 210 -2.68 20.51 0.41
N GLU A 211 -2.17 21.64 0.94
CA GLU A 211 -2.63 22.96 0.51
C GLU A 211 -2.27 23.29 -0.94
N GLY A 212 -1.07 22.90 -1.39
CA GLY A 212 -0.70 23.03 -2.80
C GLY A 212 -1.61 22.20 -3.71
N LEU A 213 -1.86 20.95 -3.32
CA LEU A 213 -2.69 20.01 -4.07
C LEU A 213 -4.16 20.44 -4.10
N LYS A 214 -4.71 21.01 -3.03
CA LYS A 214 -6.07 21.58 -3.04
C LYS A 214 -6.26 22.61 -4.15
N GLN A 215 -5.25 23.47 -4.38
CA GLN A 215 -5.30 24.45 -5.47
C GLN A 215 -5.24 23.79 -6.86
N ILE A 216 -4.37 22.78 -7.02
CA ILE A 216 -4.21 22.04 -8.29
C ILE A 216 -5.49 21.26 -8.63
N LEU A 217 -6.04 20.54 -7.66
CA LEU A 217 -7.21 19.69 -7.83
C LEU A 217 -8.51 20.51 -7.89
N MET A 218 -8.48 21.76 -7.44
CA MET A 218 -9.64 22.63 -7.22
C MET A 218 -10.58 22.04 -6.15
N THR A 219 -10.00 21.53 -5.07
CA THR A 219 -10.76 21.01 -3.91
C THR A 219 -11.57 22.13 -3.27
N THR A 220 -12.85 21.90 -3.06
CA THR A 220 -13.78 22.81 -2.38
C THR A 220 -14.14 22.27 -1.00
N PRO A 221 -14.92 22.99 -0.18
CA PRO A 221 -15.47 22.43 1.06
C PRO A 221 -16.31 21.16 0.85
N ASP A 222 -16.82 20.92 -0.37
CA ASP A 222 -17.57 19.71 -0.75
C ASP A 222 -16.66 18.59 -1.33
N GLY A 223 -15.33 18.76 -1.23
CA GLY A 223 -14.33 17.80 -1.68
C GLY A 223 -13.80 18.04 -3.09
N THR A 224 -13.26 16.97 -3.68
CA THR A 224 -12.54 17.01 -4.96
C THR A 224 -13.36 16.31 -6.06
N ALA A 225 -13.70 17.05 -7.11
CA ALA A 225 -14.47 16.51 -8.24
C ALA A 225 -13.66 15.54 -9.10
N VAL A 226 -14.32 14.47 -9.56
CA VAL A 226 -13.73 13.47 -10.47
C VAL A 226 -13.98 13.89 -11.93
N PRO A 227 -12.99 13.73 -12.84
CA PRO A 227 -11.59 13.37 -12.61
C PRO A 227 -10.72 14.54 -12.14
N ALA A 228 -9.93 14.33 -11.09
CA ALA A 228 -8.90 15.29 -10.67
C ALA A 228 -7.46 14.83 -11.00
N TRP A 229 -7.26 13.55 -11.32
CA TRP A 229 -5.95 12.97 -11.59
C TRP A 229 -5.23 13.63 -12.78
N SER A 230 -5.96 14.05 -13.81
CA SER A 230 -5.41 14.72 -14.98
C SER A 230 -4.85 16.11 -14.64
N LYS A 231 -5.50 16.84 -13.73
CA LYS A 231 -4.98 18.12 -13.21
C LYS A 231 -3.68 17.91 -12.45
N LYS A 232 -3.60 16.87 -11.61
CA LYS A 232 -2.36 16.46 -10.93
C LYS A 232 -1.26 16.18 -11.96
N ARG A 233 -1.51 15.26 -12.90
CA ARG A 233 -0.57 14.90 -13.97
C ARG A 233 -0.03 16.15 -14.68
N ASP A 234 -0.90 17.04 -15.12
CA ASP A 234 -0.48 18.21 -15.91
C ASP A 234 0.34 19.20 -15.09
N ALA A 235 0.04 19.36 -13.80
CA ALA A 235 0.78 20.22 -12.88
C ALA A 235 2.14 19.64 -12.45
N LEU A 236 2.25 18.31 -12.38
CA LEU A 236 3.44 17.60 -11.89
C LEU A 236 4.26 16.89 -12.99
N LYS A 237 3.91 17.06 -14.28
CA LYS A 237 4.56 16.42 -15.44
C LYS A 237 6.08 16.61 -15.54
N ASP A 238 6.62 17.64 -14.90
CA ASP A 238 8.06 17.96 -14.89
C ASP A 238 8.78 17.33 -13.68
N TYR A 239 8.04 16.64 -12.79
CA TYR A 239 8.55 16.02 -11.56
C TYR A 239 8.26 14.51 -11.48
N VAL A 240 7.08 14.07 -11.93
CA VAL A 240 6.67 12.67 -11.94
C VAL A 240 5.99 12.30 -13.25
N THR A 241 6.01 11.01 -13.56
CA THR A 241 5.13 10.43 -14.58
C THR A 241 3.90 9.86 -13.90
N THR A 242 2.71 10.25 -14.34
CA THR A 242 1.44 9.73 -13.80
C THR A 242 0.78 8.80 -14.81
N LYS A 243 0.39 7.62 -14.37
CA LYS A 243 -0.37 6.64 -15.15
C LYS A 243 -1.70 6.36 -14.47
N TYR A 244 -2.78 6.34 -15.24
CA TYR A 244 -4.11 6.02 -14.74
C TYR A 244 -4.53 4.64 -15.23
N PHE A 245 -5.08 3.84 -14.32
CA PHE A 245 -5.67 2.54 -14.59
C PHE A 245 -7.15 2.56 -14.23
N GLY A 246 -7.98 2.68 -15.24
CA GLY A 246 -9.42 2.55 -15.09
C GLY A 246 -10.15 2.90 -16.39
N PRO A 247 -11.45 2.61 -16.46
CA PRO A 247 -12.24 2.92 -17.63
C PRO A 247 -12.63 4.39 -17.68
N GLY A 248 -12.44 5.01 -18.85
CA GLY A 248 -12.66 6.45 -19.04
C GLY A 248 -11.72 7.30 -18.18
N ASP A 249 -12.11 8.52 -17.84
CA ASP A 249 -11.38 9.36 -16.89
C ASP A 249 -11.98 9.19 -15.47
N GLY A 250 -11.98 7.98 -14.90
CA GLY A 250 -12.52 7.74 -13.54
C GLY A 250 -14.03 7.84 -13.41
N LEU A 251 -14.76 7.73 -14.51
CA LEU A 251 -16.22 7.85 -14.55
C LEU A 251 -16.94 6.49 -14.50
N PHE A 252 -16.21 5.39 -14.66
CA PHE A 252 -16.77 4.04 -14.75
C PHE A 252 -16.13 3.10 -13.74
N ILE A 253 -16.83 2.01 -13.43
CA ILE A 253 -16.37 0.96 -12.52
C ILE A 253 -15.24 0.18 -13.19
N MET A 254 -14.14 -0.04 -12.45
CA MET A 254 -13.05 -0.86 -12.91
C MET A 254 -13.27 -2.33 -12.55
N ASN A 255 -13.39 -3.18 -13.57
CA ASN A 255 -13.55 -4.63 -13.45
C ASN A 255 -12.60 -5.36 -14.42
N ASP A 256 -11.30 -5.26 -14.15
CA ASP A 256 -10.27 -5.95 -14.91
C ASP A 256 -9.58 -6.99 -14.02
N ALA A 257 -9.76 -8.27 -14.35
CA ALA A 257 -9.14 -9.38 -13.61
C ALA A 257 -7.61 -9.32 -13.56
N ASN A 258 -6.96 -8.58 -14.48
CA ASN A 258 -5.51 -8.43 -14.53
C ASN A 258 -4.99 -7.18 -13.83
N ILE A 259 -5.86 -6.31 -13.32
CA ILE A 259 -5.44 -5.02 -12.76
C ILE A 259 -4.45 -5.19 -11.61
N ILE A 260 -4.70 -6.17 -10.74
CA ILE A 260 -3.89 -6.39 -9.54
C ILE A 260 -2.43 -6.73 -9.88
N ASP A 261 -2.18 -7.50 -10.96
CA ASP A 261 -0.81 -7.76 -11.39
C ASP A 261 -0.12 -6.52 -11.95
N GLN A 262 -0.87 -5.65 -12.65
CA GLN A 262 -0.33 -4.37 -13.13
C GLN A 262 0.04 -3.47 -11.96
N ILE A 263 -0.83 -3.34 -10.96
CA ILE A 263 -0.59 -2.55 -9.75
C ILE A 263 0.59 -3.09 -8.95
N ILE A 264 0.67 -4.42 -8.76
CA ILE A 264 1.83 -5.03 -8.10
C ILE A 264 3.13 -4.76 -8.89
N ALA A 265 3.08 -4.71 -10.22
CA ALA A 265 4.25 -4.40 -11.04
C ALA A 265 4.72 -2.95 -10.84
N GLU A 266 3.81 -1.99 -10.78
CA GLU A 266 4.18 -0.58 -10.54
C GLU A 266 4.82 -0.40 -9.14
N ILE A 267 4.22 -0.97 -8.09
CA ILE A 267 4.81 -0.93 -6.74
C ILE A 267 6.21 -1.57 -6.72
N LYS A 268 6.41 -2.70 -7.43
CA LYS A 268 7.74 -3.35 -7.55
C LYS A 268 8.76 -2.53 -8.34
N HIS A 269 8.31 -1.65 -9.23
CA HIS A 269 9.17 -0.69 -9.92
C HIS A 269 9.50 0.55 -9.07
N GLY A 270 8.99 0.62 -7.83
CA GLY A 270 9.20 1.75 -6.95
C GLY A 270 8.30 2.95 -7.27
N GLU A 271 7.21 2.72 -8.00
CA GLU A 271 6.15 3.71 -8.24
C GLU A 271 5.14 3.65 -7.10
N ASP A 272 4.63 4.80 -6.63
CA ASP A 272 3.51 4.80 -5.69
C ASP A 272 2.19 4.52 -6.40
N VAL A 273 1.20 4.05 -5.64
CA VAL A 273 -0.15 3.83 -6.18
C VAL A 273 -1.21 4.41 -5.24
N GLU A 274 -2.13 5.20 -5.80
CA GLU A 274 -3.34 5.65 -5.14
C GLU A 274 -4.57 4.90 -5.64
N ILE A 275 -5.56 4.77 -4.76
CA ILE A 275 -6.89 4.22 -5.07
C ILE A 275 -7.92 5.33 -5.09
N TRP A 276 -8.80 5.26 -6.08
CA TRP A 276 -9.96 6.15 -6.19
C TRP A 276 -11.25 5.33 -6.16
N GLY A 277 -11.94 5.35 -5.03
CA GLY A 277 -13.25 4.73 -4.84
C GLY A 277 -14.42 5.63 -5.24
N GLU A 278 -15.64 5.20 -4.96
CA GLU A 278 -16.87 5.96 -5.27
C GLU A 278 -17.08 7.22 -4.44
N GLY A 279 -16.37 7.39 -3.32
CA GLY A 279 -16.43 8.58 -2.47
C GLY A 279 -15.17 8.89 -1.69
N HIS A 280 -14.10 8.12 -1.88
CA HIS A 280 -12.86 8.26 -1.11
C HIS A 280 -11.64 8.01 -1.98
N ALA A 281 -10.56 8.73 -1.68
CA ALA A 281 -9.24 8.53 -2.28
C ALA A 281 -8.23 8.28 -1.16
N ALA A 282 -7.33 7.33 -1.38
CA ALA A 282 -6.33 6.90 -0.40
C ALA A 282 -5.08 6.38 -1.10
N VAL A 283 -4.01 6.16 -0.33
CA VAL A 283 -2.80 5.51 -0.84
C VAL A 283 -2.86 4.01 -0.60
N LEU A 284 -2.36 3.24 -1.54
CA LEU A 284 -2.24 1.80 -1.45
C LEU A 284 -0.84 1.42 -0.97
N THR A 285 -0.70 1.14 0.32
CA THR A 285 0.61 0.80 0.92
C THR A 285 1.01 -0.64 0.65
N CYS A 286 0.04 -1.54 0.46
CA CYS A 286 0.33 -2.94 0.18
C CYS A 286 -0.74 -3.57 -0.70
N VAL A 287 -0.34 -4.59 -1.46
CA VAL A 287 -1.24 -5.46 -2.21
C VAL A 287 -0.77 -6.90 -2.07
N ILE A 288 -1.71 -7.81 -1.78
CA ILE A 288 -1.49 -9.26 -1.90
C ILE A 288 -2.54 -9.81 -2.86
N LYS A 289 -2.10 -10.40 -3.96
CA LYS A 289 -2.94 -11.21 -4.84
C LYS A 289 -3.07 -12.62 -4.27
N PHE A 290 -4.30 -13.11 -4.19
CA PHE A 290 -4.60 -14.49 -3.80
C PHE A 290 -4.73 -15.41 -5.01
N ALA A 291 -4.51 -16.71 -4.77
CA ALA A 291 -4.63 -17.75 -5.79
C ALA A 291 -6.04 -17.85 -6.42
N ASP A 292 -7.07 -17.43 -5.69
CA ASP A 292 -8.47 -17.40 -6.17
C ASP A 292 -8.81 -16.16 -7.02
N GLY A 293 -7.85 -15.26 -7.23
CA GLY A 293 -7.99 -14.05 -8.02
C GLY A 293 -8.43 -12.81 -7.23
N ARG A 294 -8.85 -12.95 -5.96
CA ARG A 294 -9.08 -11.80 -5.08
C ARG A 294 -7.76 -11.14 -4.70
N ALA A 295 -7.84 -9.92 -4.19
CA ALA A 295 -6.69 -9.20 -3.68
C ALA A 295 -7.00 -8.57 -2.32
N GLN A 296 -6.02 -8.63 -1.42
CA GLN A 296 -6.03 -7.85 -0.20
C GLN A 296 -5.29 -6.55 -0.44
N LEU A 297 -5.91 -5.44 -0.05
CA LEU A 297 -5.37 -4.09 -0.14
C LEU A 297 -5.07 -3.56 1.27
N CYS A 298 -3.89 -2.98 1.48
CA CYS A 298 -3.63 -2.14 2.65
C CYS A 298 -3.81 -0.68 2.26
N ILE A 299 -4.80 -0.02 2.86
CA ILE A 299 -5.25 1.31 2.52
C ILE A 299 -4.78 2.28 3.60
N THR A 300 -3.90 3.21 3.25
CA THR A 300 -3.35 4.20 4.18
C THR A 300 -3.99 5.55 3.94
N HIS A 301 -4.63 6.06 4.98
CA HIS A 301 -5.47 7.27 4.94
C HIS A 301 -5.76 7.79 6.34
N ASP A 302 -6.44 8.93 6.41
CA ASP A 302 -7.00 9.51 7.62
C ASP A 302 -8.51 9.22 7.69
N THR A 303 -8.95 8.50 8.73
CA THR A 303 -10.36 8.19 8.98
C THR A 303 -11.09 9.27 9.78
N LYS A 304 -10.40 10.28 10.31
CA LYS A 304 -10.97 11.32 11.16
C LYS A 304 -10.80 12.71 10.53
N GLN A 305 -11.13 12.82 9.24
CA GLN A 305 -10.83 14.00 8.43
C GLN A 305 -11.42 15.29 9.01
N GLY A 306 -10.57 16.30 9.19
CA GLY A 306 -10.89 17.56 9.86
C GLY A 306 -10.55 17.58 11.35
N MET A 307 -10.08 16.46 11.90
CA MET A 307 -9.57 16.33 13.26
C MET A 307 -8.25 15.56 13.29
N PRO A 308 -7.41 15.78 14.31
CA PRO A 308 -6.16 15.04 14.43
C PRO A 308 -6.38 13.59 14.85
N GLY A 309 -5.46 12.71 14.45
CA GLY A 309 -5.31 11.36 15.01
C GLY A 309 -6.12 10.26 14.32
N GLY A 310 -6.57 10.46 13.08
CA GLY A 310 -7.28 9.42 12.31
C GLY A 310 -6.40 8.63 11.33
N THR A 311 -5.08 8.85 11.33
CA THR A 311 -4.16 8.16 10.43
C THR A 311 -4.03 6.67 10.74
N ILE A 312 -4.48 5.82 9.80
CA ILE A 312 -4.41 4.36 9.92
C ILE A 312 -3.93 3.71 8.61
N THR A 313 -3.62 2.42 8.70
CA THR A 313 -3.54 1.52 7.53
C THR A 313 -4.50 0.37 7.74
N GLU A 314 -5.63 0.39 7.04
CA GLU A 314 -6.66 -0.63 7.16
C GLU A 314 -6.61 -1.64 6.01
N LYS A 315 -7.19 -2.82 6.24
CA LYS A 315 -7.21 -3.91 5.27
C LYS A 315 -8.62 -4.19 4.75
N ALA A 316 -8.70 -4.40 3.44
CA ALA A 316 -9.91 -4.89 2.79
C ALA A 316 -9.60 -5.87 1.66
N ILE A 317 -10.55 -6.76 1.38
CA ILE A 317 -10.49 -7.70 0.26
C ILE A 317 -11.28 -7.12 -0.91
N TYR A 318 -10.63 -7.02 -2.04
CA TYR A 318 -11.15 -6.55 -3.31
C TYR A 318 -11.20 -7.70 -4.33
N ASN A 319 -12.30 -7.77 -5.07
CA ASN A 319 -12.51 -8.72 -6.13
C ASN A 319 -12.39 -8.02 -7.49
N PRO A 320 -11.27 -8.20 -8.23
CA PRO A 320 -11.04 -7.52 -9.50
C PRO A 320 -11.96 -8.00 -10.63
N ILE A 321 -12.61 -9.17 -10.48
CA ILE A 321 -13.56 -9.69 -11.47
C ILE A 321 -14.88 -8.91 -11.41
N THR A 322 -15.38 -8.66 -10.19
CA THR A 322 -16.63 -7.90 -9.99
C THR A 322 -16.38 -6.39 -9.92
N GLY A 323 -15.16 -5.98 -9.60
CA GLY A 323 -14.80 -4.58 -9.37
C GLY A 323 -15.20 -4.08 -7.99
N GLN A 324 -15.52 -4.98 -7.04
CA GLN A 324 -16.12 -4.65 -5.74
C GLN A 324 -15.28 -5.11 -4.55
N PHE A 325 -15.48 -4.45 -3.41
CA PHE A 325 -14.98 -4.90 -2.12
C PHE A 325 -15.84 -6.03 -1.54
N ASP A 326 -15.20 -7.16 -1.23
CA ASP A 326 -15.82 -8.31 -0.55
C ASP A 326 -15.88 -8.08 0.98
N THR A 327 -14.94 -7.30 1.52
CA THR A 327 -14.89 -6.91 2.94
C THR A 327 -14.79 -5.41 3.08
N ALA A 328 -15.18 -4.88 4.24
CA ALA A 328 -15.25 -3.44 4.45
C ALA A 328 -13.91 -2.80 4.82
N ALA A 329 -13.61 -1.69 4.17
CA ALA A 329 -12.78 -0.60 4.70
C ALA A 329 -13.70 0.57 5.07
N THR A 330 -13.26 1.42 5.99
CA THR A 330 -14.02 2.52 6.60
C THR A 330 -14.79 3.37 5.58
N PHE A 331 -14.16 3.77 4.48
CA PHE A 331 -14.79 4.54 3.40
C PHE A 331 -14.98 3.75 2.11
N MET A 332 -14.81 2.43 2.18
CA MET A 332 -14.99 1.49 1.08
C MET A 332 -15.79 0.30 1.61
N PRO A 333 -17.10 0.49 1.88
CA PRO A 333 -17.94 -0.55 2.44
C PRO A 333 -18.09 -1.74 1.48
N VAL A 334 -18.59 -2.87 1.99
CA VAL A 334 -18.83 -4.07 1.19
C VAL A 334 -19.72 -3.74 0.00
N GLY A 335 -19.31 -4.19 -1.19
CA GLY A 335 -20.00 -3.94 -2.46
C GLY A 335 -19.66 -2.61 -3.14
N SER A 336 -18.96 -1.69 -2.47
CA SER A 336 -18.45 -0.47 -3.12
C SER A 336 -17.38 -0.81 -4.16
N THR A 337 -17.17 0.11 -5.10
CA THR A 337 -16.27 -0.11 -6.24
C THR A 337 -15.04 0.79 -6.23
N ILE A 338 -14.01 0.33 -6.93
CA ILE A 338 -12.85 1.15 -7.31
C ILE A 338 -13.11 1.68 -8.73
N ARG A 339 -13.01 3.00 -8.89
CA ARG A 339 -13.10 3.69 -10.19
C ARG A 339 -11.78 3.69 -10.93
N GLY A 340 -10.67 3.65 -10.21
CA GLY A 340 -9.37 3.39 -10.80
C GLY A 340 -8.23 3.50 -9.80
N PHE A 341 -7.05 3.18 -10.31
CA PHE A 341 -5.78 3.36 -9.64
C PHE A 341 -4.98 4.43 -10.38
N ILE A 342 -4.16 5.17 -9.65
CA ILE A 342 -3.23 6.14 -10.22
C ILE A 342 -1.86 5.72 -9.74
N SER A 343 -0.93 5.51 -10.65
CA SER A 343 0.47 5.23 -10.34
C SER A 343 1.30 6.47 -10.63
N GLU A 344 2.23 6.80 -9.74
CA GLU A 344 3.22 7.83 -10.00
C GLU A 344 4.64 7.30 -9.85
N SER A 345 5.47 7.70 -10.81
CA SER A 345 6.87 7.33 -10.82
C SER A 345 7.76 8.53 -11.01
N LYS A 346 8.99 8.39 -10.51
CA LYS A 346 10.04 9.38 -10.75
C LYS A 346 10.25 9.51 -12.26
N ILE A 347 10.42 10.73 -12.76
CA ILE A 347 10.87 10.90 -14.14
C ILE A 347 12.24 10.24 -14.25
N PRO A 348 12.44 9.28 -15.16
CA PRO A 348 13.74 8.68 -15.35
C PRO A 348 14.75 9.77 -15.68
N GLU A 349 15.85 9.86 -14.91
CA GLU A 349 17.00 10.68 -15.28
C GLU A 349 17.33 10.38 -16.74
N PRO A 350 17.47 11.38 -17.62
CA PRO A 350 17.78 11.12 -19.02
C PRO A 350 19.08 10.32 -19.03
N SER A 351 18.98 9.04 -19.43
CA SER A 351 20.11 8.13 -19.52
C SER A 351 21.20 8.89 -20.24
N THR A 352 22.30 9.17 -19.54
CA THR A 352 23.26 10.18 -19.94
C THR A 352 23.68 9.88 -21.38
N VAL A 353 23.58 10.88 -22.27
CA VAL A 353 23.94 10.80 -23.69
C VAL A 353 25.37 10.26 -23.93
N THR A 354 26.18 10.15 -22.87
CA THR A 354 27.44 9.41 -22.80
C THR A 354 27.34 7.95 -23.24
N GLY A 355 26.22 7.25 -23.02
CA GLY A 355 26.02 5.87 -23.48
C GLY A 355 25.80 5.75 -24.99
N LEU A 356 25.15 6.74 -25.62
CA LEU A 356 24.90 6.78 -27.06
C LEU A 356 26.10 7.33 -27.86
N LEU A 357 26.93 8.20 -27.27
CA LEU A 357 28.19 8.64 -27.88
C LEU A 357 29.31 7.58 -27.78
N GLY A 358 29.29 6.70 -26.78
CA GLY A 358 30.27 5.62 -26.62
C GLY A 358 30.19 4.52 -27.68
N LEU A 359 28.99 4.25 -28.22
CA LEU A 359 28.78 3.29 -29.32
C LEU A 359 28.88 3.93 -30.71
N GLY A 360 28.65 5.25 -30.82
CA GLY A 360 28.77 5.99 -32.08
C GLY A 360 30.21 6.25 -32.54
N ILE A 361 31.19 6.28 -31.61
CA ILE A 361 32.59 6.55 -31.95
C ILE A 361 33.35 5.27 -32.38
N LEU A 362 32.92 4.09 -31.93
CA LEU A 362 33.50 2.82 -32.38
C LEU A 362 32.99 2.35 -33.75
N GLY A 363 31.83 2.85 -34.22
CA GLY A 363 31.25 2.52 -35.53
C GLY A 363 31.72 3.42 -36.70
N ALA A 364 32.24 4.62 -36.44
CA ALA A 364 32.67 5.56 -37.48
C ALA A 364 34.15 5.40 -37.91
N GLY A 365 34.93 4.55 -37.23
CA GLY A 365 36.36 4.36 -37.48
C GLY A 365 36.72 3.30 -38.54
N ALA A 366 35.78 2.50 -39.03
CA ALA A 366 36.08 1.34 -39.88
C ALA A 366 35.80 1.50 -41.39
N THR A 367 35.23 2.62 -41.85
CA THR A 367 34.72 2.72 -43.25
C THR A 367 35.27 3.89 -44.07
N LEU A 368 36.49 4.35 -43.79
CA LEU A 368 37.17 5.39 -44.58
C LEU A 368 38.57 4.96 -45.06
N LYS A 369 38.68 3.81 -45.73
CA LYS A 369 39.78 3.54 -46.69
C LYS A 369 39.31 2.68 -47.88
N ARG A 370 38.58 3.30 -48.81
CA ARG A 370 38.69 2.97 -50.24
C ARG A 370 38.72 4.27 -51.04
N LYS A 371 39.91 4.90 -51.04
CA LYS A 371 40.23 5.96 -51.99
C LYS A 371 40.26 5.37 -53.38
N VAL A 372 39.35 5.86 -54.20
CA VAL A 372 39.37 5.92 -55.66
C VAL A 372 40.78 6.26 -56.15
N LYS A 373 41.34 5.46 -57.05
CA LYS A 373 42.46 5.85 -57.91
C LYS A 373 41.99 5.73 -59.35
N ARG A 374 41.69 6.88 -59.98
CA ARG A 374 41.59 7.04 -61.43
C ARG A 374 42.98 6.86 -62.04
N SER A 375 43.09 6.15 -63.14
CA SER A 375 44.08 6.46 -64.17
C SER A 375 43.42 6.38 -65.54
N HIS A 376 43.29 7.54 -66.18
CA HIS A 376 43.23 7.63 -67.64
C HIS A 376 44.61 7.27 -68.19
N SER A 377 44.65 6.48 -69.26
CA SER A 377 45.73 6.53 -70.24
C SER A 377 45.13 6.32 -71.64
N THR A 378 45.50 7.23 -72.51
CA THR A 378 45.20 7.38 -73.94
C THR A 378 46.02 6.43 -74.82
N GLU A 379 45.46 6.14 -76.01
CA GLU A 379 46.09 5.74 -77.30
C GLU A 379 46.73 4.34 -77.37
N LYS A 380 46.54 3.51 -78.41
CA LYS A 380 46.37 3.74 -79.86
C LYS A 380 45.41 2.73 -80.48
#